data_AF-Q1NB69-F1
#
_entry.id   AF-Q1NB69-F1
#
_cell.length_a   1.000
_cell.length_b   1.000
_cell.length_c   1.000
_cell.angle_alpha   90.00
_cell.angle_beta   90.00
_cell.angle_gamma   90.00
#
_symmetry.space_group_name_H-M   'P 1'
#
loop_
_entity.id
_entity.type
_entity.pdbx_description
1 polymer ?
#
loop_
_entity_poly.entity_id
_entity_poly.type
_entity_poly.pdbx_seq_one_letter_code
_entity_poly.pdbx_strand_id
1 'polypeptide(L)' 'MTRFADGAGRLAGLAGWLLGWRPDEFWRATPAELVSVLKAAKGEEADGAAGVDGAELARLMGAMPDQARTVR' A
#
# COMPACT_ATOMS: atom_id res chain seq x y z
N MET A 1 -7.84 19.56 -4.36
CA MET A 1 -7.37 19.38 -2.98
C MET A 1 -8.20 18.29 -2.33
N THR A 2 -7.59 17.19 -1.90
CA THR A 2 -8.27 16.17 -1.07
C THR A 2 -8.49 16.74 0.32
N ARG A 3 -9.66 16.52 0.93
CA ARG A 3 -9.89 16.98 2.30
C ARG A 3 -9.05 16.14 3.26
N PHE A 4 -8.73 16.70 4.42
CA PHE A 4 -8.01 15.98 5.48
C PHE A 4 -8.67 14.63 5.80
N ALA A 5 -10.01 14.62 5.94
CA ALA A 5 -10.77 13.39 6.22
C ALA A 5 -10.60 12.31 5.14
N ASP A 6 -10.56 12.70 3.86
CA ASP A 6 -10.39 11.76 2.76
C ASP A 6 -8.99 11.12 2.79
N GLY A 7 -7.97 11.92 3.11
CA GLY A 7 -6.59 11.44 3.27
C GLY A 7 -6.41 10.55 4.51
N ALA A 8 -6.95 10.99 5.66
CA ALA A 8 -6.90 10.25 6.91
C ALA A 8 -7.63 8.90 6.80
N GLY A 9 -8.79 8.86 6.14
CA GLY A 9 -9.53 7.61 5.91
C GLY A 9 -8.75 6.58 5.08
N ARG A 10 -8.04 7.03 4.04
CA ARG A 10 -7.16 6.15 3.25
C ARG A 10 -6.01 5.62 4.08
N LEU A 11 -5.36 6.47 4.88
CA LEU A 11 -4.26 6.06 5.75
C LEU A 11 -4.71 5.12 6.86
N ALA A 12 -5.90 5.33 7.45
CA ALA A 12 -6.48 4.43 8.43
C ALA A 12 -6.72 3.02 7.86
N GLY A 13 -7.20 2.94 6.62
CA GLY A 13 -7.37 1.67 5.91
C GLY A 13 -6.03 0.96 5.67
N LEU A 14 -5.00 1.71 5.22
CA LEU A 14 -3.66 1.16 5.03
C LEU A 14 -3.02 0.70 6.34
N ALA A 15 -3.17 1.46 7.42
CA ALA A 15 -2.67 1.10 8.74
C ALA A 15 -3.35 -0.18 9.27
N GLY A 16 -4.66 -0.31 9.08
CA GLY A 16 -5.37 -1.54 9.45
C GLY A 16 -4.92 -2.76 8.63
N TRP A 17 -4.70 -2.59 7.32
CA TRP A 17 -4.31 -3.68 6.44
C TRP A 17 -2.85 -4.11 6.62
N LEU A 18 -1.92 -3.15 6.70
CA LEU A 18 -0.47 -3.42 6.75
C LEU A 18 0.04 -3.69 8.17
N LEU A 19 -0.52 -3.00 9.16
CA LEU A 19 0.00 -3.00 10.55
C LEU A 19 -0.92 -3.74 11.51
N GLY A 20 -2.12 -4.14 11.07
CA GLY A 20 -3.13 -4.76 11.93
C GLY A 20 -3.77 -3.78 12.93
N TRP A 21 -3.58 -2.47 12.74
CA TRP A 21 -4.09 -1.46 13.66
C TRP A 21 -5.62 -1.38 13.63
N ARG A 22 -6.21 -1.30 14.82
CA ARG A 22 -7.62 -0.94 14.98
C ARG A 22 -7.77 0.56 14.69
N PRO A 23 -8.98 1.02 14.30
CA PRO A 23 -9.22 2.45 14.01
C PRO A 23 -8.79 3.39 15.15
N ASP A 24 -9.00 2.99 16.41
CA ASP A 24 -8.60 3.78 17.58
C ASP A 24 -7.09 3.97 17.71
N GLU A 25 -6.29 2.97 17.30
CA GLU A 25 -4.82 3.06 17.33
C GLU A 25 -4.32 4.07 16.30
N PHE A 26 -4.91 4.08 15.11
CA PHE A 26 -4.60 5.06 14.07
C PHE A 26 -4.90 6.50 14.54
N TRP A 27 -6.07 6.73 15.14
CA TRP A 27 -6.45 8.08 15.58
C TRP A 27 -5.67 8.59 16.79
N ARG A 28 -5.09 7.69 17.59
CA ARG A 28 -4.19 8.04 18.70
C ARG A 28 -2.75 8.29 18.25
N ALA A 29 -2.32 7.70 17.13
CA ALA A 29 -0.98 7.88 16.61
C ALA A 29 -0.78 9.29 16.07
N THR A 30 0.41 9.84 16.32
CA THR A 30 0.83 11.11 15.73
C THR A 30 1.26 10.90 14.27
N PRO A 31 1.17 11.94 13.42
CA PRO A 31 1.69 11.85 12.06
C PRO A 31 3.18 11.46 11.99
N ALA A 32 3.99 11.89 12.96
CA ALA A 32 5.40 11.55 13.04
C ALA A 32 5.64 10.06 13.31
N GLU A 33 4.86 9.46 14.23
CA GLU A 33 4.90 8.03 14.50
C GLU A 33 4.46 7.22 13.28
N LEU A 34 3.38 7.63 12.61
CA LEU A 34 2.91 6.97 11.39
C LEU A 34 3.98 6.98 10.29
N VAL A 35 4.67 8.10 10.09
CA VAL A 35 5.77 8.19 9.11
C VAL A 35 6.91 7.24 9.49
N SER A 36 7.28 7.15 10.76
CA SER A 36 8.34 6.24 11.22
C SER A 36 7.99 4.78 10.96
N VAL A 37 6.75 4.37 11.24
CA VAL A 37 6.29 3.00 11.00
C VAL A 37 6.24 2.69 9.50
N LEU A 38 5.72 3.59 8.68
CA LEU A 38 5.68 3.40 7.23
C LEU A 38 7.08 3.33 6.61
N LYS A 39 8.03 4.13 7.10
CA LYS A 39 9.44 4.04 6.68
C LYS A 39 10.05 2.68 7.04
N ALA A 40 9.80 2.20 8.25
CA ALA A 40 10.26 0.88 8.68
C ALA A 40 9.64 -0.25 7.83
N ALA A 41 8.34 -0.17 7.55
CA ALA A 41 7.62 -1.15 6.72
C ALA A 41 8.09 -1.16 5.26
N LYS A 42 8.55 -0.01 4.74
CA LYS A 42 9.11 0.11 3.38
C LYS A 42 10.43 -0.65 3.22
N GLY A 43 11.21 -0.82 4.28
CA GLY A 43 12.54 -1.44 4.26
C GLY A 43 13.64 -0.54 3.65
N GLU A 44 14.91 -0.84 3.96
CA GLU A 44 16.08 -0.05 3.53
C GLU A 44 16.32 -0.10 2.00
N GLU A 45 15.92 -1.19 1.34
CA GLU A 45 16.09 -1.38 -0.11
C GLU A 45 15.10 -0.59 -0.98
N ALA A 46 14.11 0.07 -0.38
CA ALA A 46 13.06 0.75 -1.11
C ALA A 46 13.38 2.22 -1.44
N ASP A 47 14.53 2.74 -1.00
CA ASP A 47 15.05 4.03 -1.44
C ASP A 47 15.77 3.87 -2.79
N GLY A 48 14.97 3.75 -3.85
CA GLY A 48 15.45 3.73 -5.24
C GLY A 48 14.61 2.89 -6.19
N ALA A 49 13.93 1.86 -5.68
CA ALA A 49 12.95 1.11 -6.46
C ALA A 49 11.63 1.88 -6.51
N ALA A 50 11.35 2.57 -7.61
CA ALA A 50 9.98 2.95 -7.92
C ALA A 50 9.15 1.65 -7.92
N GLY A 51 8.07 1.62 -7.13
CA GLY A 51 7.15 0.49 -7.17
C GLY A 51 6.67 0.25 -8.60
N VAL A 52 6.24 -0.97 -8.90
CA VAL A 52 5.68 -1.32 -10.21
C VAL A 52 4.54 -0.35 -10.53
N ASP A 53 4.70 0.45 -11.57
CA ASP A 53 3.65 1.34 -12.05
C ASP A 53 2.60 0.56 -12.88
N GLY A 54 1.50 1.22 -13.22
CA GLY A 54 0.42 0.57 -13.97
C GLY A 54 0.84 0.09 -15.36
N ALA A 55 1.81 0.74 -16.00
CA ALA A 55 2.29 0.36 -17.33
C ALA A 55 3.17 -0.90 -17.23
N GLU A 56 4.05 -0.95 -16.24
CA GLU A 56 4.89 -2.11 -15.97
C GLU A 56 4.05 -3.31 -15.51
N LEU A 57 3.01 -3.08 -14.68
CA LEU A 57 2.05 -4.13 -14.33
C LEU A 57 1.37 -4.72 -15.58
N ALA A 58 0.88 -3.86 -16.48
CA ALA A 58 0.25 -4.31 -17.73
C ALA A 58 1.23 -5.10 -18.62
N ARG A 59 2.50 -4.66 -18.70
CA ARG A 59 3.56 -5.39 -19.42
C ARG A 59 3.79 -6.78 -18.84
N LEU A 60 3.86 -6.90 -17.51
CA LEU A 60 4.05 -8.17 -16.81
C LEU A 60 2.85 -9.12 -17.02
N MET A 61 1.61 -8.60 -16.93
CA MET A 61 0.39 -9.38 -17.21
C MET A 61 0.37 -9.93 -18.64
N GLY A 62 0.84 -9.16 -19.62
CA GLY A 62 0.94 -9.61 -21.00
C GLY A 62 2.03 -10.66 -21.24
N ALA A 63 3.13 -10.60 -20.47
CA ALA A 63 4.23 -11.55 -20.57
C ALA A 63 3.92 -12.92 -19.97
N MET A 64 3.03 -12.98 -18.97
CA MET A 64 2.58 -14.22 -18.32
C MET A 64 1.04 -14.29 -18.34
N PRO A 65 0.43 -14.64 -19.49
CA PRO A 65 -1.01 -14.77 -19.57
C PRO A 65 -1.49 -15.96 -18.74
N ASP A 66 -2.45 -15.73 -17.85
CA ASP A 66 -3.13 -16.81 -17.12
C ASP A 66 -3.79 -17.74 -18.14
N GLN A 67 -3.24 -18.95 -18.28
CA GLN A 67 -3.89 -19.99 -19.08
C GLN A 67 -5.16 -20.36 -18.34
N ALA A 68 -6.32 -19.96 -18.88
CA ALA A 68 -7.60 -20.51 -18.44
C ALA A 68 -7.49 -22.02 -18.57
N ARG A 69 -7.31 -22.71 -17.44
CA ARG A 69 -7.44 -24.16 -17.38
C ARG A 69 -8.89 -24.43 -17.75
N THR A 70 -9.12 -24.71 -19.02
CA THR A 70 -10.38 -25.24 -19.52
C THR A 70 -10.57 -26.58 -18.84
N VAL A 71 -11.28 -26.58 -17.72
CA VAL A 71 -11.75 -27.80 -17.07
C VAL A 71 -12.76 -28.39 -18.04
N ARG A 72 -12.33 -29.42 -18.77
CA ARG A 72 -13.19 -30.32 -19.53
C ARG A 72 -13.43 -31.57 -18.70
#